data_AF-A0AAU5GZF7-F1
#
_entry.id   AF-A0AAU5GZF7-F1
#
_cell.length_a   1.000
_cell.length_b   1.000
_cell.length_c   1.000
_cell.angle_alpha   90.00
_cell.angle_beta   90.00
_cell.angle_gamma   90.00
#
_symmetry.space_group_name_H-M   'P 1'
#
loop_
_entity.id
_entity.type
_entity.pdbx_description
1 polymer ?
#
loop_
_entity_poly.entity_id
_entity_poly.type
_entity_poly.pdbx_seq_one_letter_code
_entity_poly.pdbx_strand_id
1 'polypeptide(L)' 'MTGPDTAGRISLMAAGELRDALDAHRRGDTAAAVYGLMSIDPDSWHAIETRLAALGGTLAELLNPETTT' A
#
# COMPACT_ATOMS: atom_id res chain seq x y z
N MET A 1 -28.84 -1.71 0.58
CA MET A 1 -28.38 -0.51 1.30
C MET A 1 -26.94 -0.78 1.70
N THR A 2 -25.98 -0.52 0.81
CA THR A 2 -24.55 -0.71 1.10
C THR A 2 -24.03 0.62 1.63
N GLY A 3 -23.81 0.71 2.94
CA GLY A 3 -23.21 1.89 3.56
C GLY A 3 -21.74 2.06 3.14
N PRO A 4 -21.12 3.23 3.38
CA PRO A 4 -19.76 3.58 2.92
C PRO A 4 -18.61 2.78 3.58
N ASP A 5 -18.88 1.67 4.28
CA ASP A 5 -17.92 0.89 5.07
C ASP A 5 -17.27 -0.27 4.29
N THR A 6 -16.98 -0.12 2.99
CA THR A 6 -16.33 -1.20 2.20
C THR A 6 -14.85 -0.93 1.89
N ALA A 7 -14.19 -0.05 2.64
CA ALA A 7 -12.73 -0.08 2.73
C ALA A 7 -12.39 -0.88 3.99
N GLY A 8 -12.02 -2.15 3.84
CA GLY A 8 -11.67 -3.04 4.94
C GLY A 8 -10.71 -2.40 5.97
N ARG A 9 -10.64 -2.96 7.18
CA ARG A 9 -9.69 -2.44 8.19
C ARG A 9 -8.27 -2.82 7.78
N ILE A 10 -7.37 -1.84 7.75
CA ILE A 10 -5.93 -2.08 7.62
C ILE A 10 -5.39 -2.45 9.00
N SER A 11 -4.72 -3.59 9.11
CA SER A 11 -4.08 -3.98 10.36
C SER A 11 -2.86 -3.10 10.66
N LEU A 12 -2.50 -2.95 11.94
CA LEU A 12 -1.27 -2.22 12.31
C LEU A 12 -0.02 -2.90 11.75
N MET A 13 -0.03 -4.24 11.64
CA MET A 13 1.06 -5.00 11.03
C MET A 13 1.21 -4.65 9.55
N ALA A 14 0.12 -4.70 8.78
CA ALA A 14 0.13 -4.32 7.37
C ALA A 14 0.56 -2.86 7.15
N ALA A 15 0.14 -1.94 8.03
CA ALA A 15 0.60 -0.55 7.97
C ALA A 15 2.12 -0.43 8.21
N GLY A 16 2.67 -1.23 9.12
CA GLY A 16 4.11 -1.33 9.37
C GLY A 16 4.87 -1.88 8.16
N GLU A 17 4.43 -3.03 7.65
CA GLU A 17 5.05 -3.68 6.48
C GLU A 17 5.01 -2.76 5.24
N LEU A 18 3.91 -2.04 5.01
CA LEU A 18 3.82 -1.07 3.92
C LEU A 18 4.82 0.08 4.10
N ARG A 19 4.92 0.63 5.31
CA ARG A 19 5.89 1.69 5.61
C ARG A 19 7.32 1.21 5.37
N ASP A 20 7.67 0.04 5.88
CA ASP A 20 9.01 -0.52 5.76
C ASP A 20 9.35 -0.84 4.31
N ALA A 21 8.37 -1.31 3.53
CA ALA A 21 8.52 -1.53 2.10
C ALA A 21 8.79 -0.22 1.33
N LEU A 22 8.07 0.86 1.64
CA LEU A 22 8.28 2.17 1.03
C LEU A 22 9.65 2.76 1.40
N ASP A 23 10.05 2.65 2.66
CA ASP A 23 11.35 3.11 3.12
C ASP A 23 12.50 2.27 2.50
N ALA A 24 12.32 0.97 2.33
CA ALA A 24 13.25 0.10 1.61
C ALA A 24 13.37 0.48 0.13
N HIS A 25 12.24 0.71 -0.53
CA HIS A 25 12.19 1.15 -1.92
C HIS A 25 12.93 2.49 -2.11
N ARG A 26 12.71 3.46 -1.21
CA ARG A 26 13.42 4.75 -1.20
C ARG A 26 14.94 4.62 -1.02
N ARG A 27 15.41 3.57 -0.35
CA ARG A 27 16.85 3.27 -0.20
C ARG A 27 17.43 2.48 -1.39
N GLY A 28 16.62 2.10 -2.37
CA GLY A 28 17.01 1.23 -3.48
C GLY A 28 17.07 -0.26 -3.12
N ASP A 29 16.65 -0.64 -1.92
CA ASP A 29 16.61 -2.04 -1.48
C ASP A 29 15.33 -2.71 -1.98
N THR A 30 15.39 -3.13 -3.25
CA THR A 30 14.24 -3.74 -3.94
C THR A 30 13.82 -5.07 -3.30
N ALA A 31 14.77 -5.84 -2.76
CA ALA A 31 14.48 -7.13 -2.15
C ALA A 31 13.67 -6.95 -0.84
N ALA A 32 14.11 -6.03 0.02
CA ALA A 32 13.37 -5.72 1.25
C ALA A 32 12.00 -5.07 0.95
N ALA A 33 11.90 -4.24 -0.09
CA ALA A 33 10.63 -3.66 -0.52
C ALA A 33 9.63 -4.73 -0.94
N VAL A 34 10.04 -5.67 -1.81
CA VAL A 34 9.17 -6.78 -2.25
C VAL A 34 8.78 -7.67 -1.08
N TYR A 35 9.72 -7.97 -0.18
CA TYR A 35 9.43 -8.76 1.02
C TYR A 35 8.34 -8.12 1.88
N GLY A 36 8.46 -6.82 2.20
CA GLY A 36 7.44 -6.11 2.98
C GLY A 36 6.07 -6.09 2.29
N LEU A 37 6.03 -5.90 0.97
CA LEU A 37 4.76 -5.97 0.22
C LEU A 37 4.13 -7.37 0.26
N MET A 38 4.93 -8.43 0.17
CA MET A 38 4.46 -9.82 0.24
C MET A 38 3.99 -10.23 1.64
N SER A 39 4.45 -9.55 2.69
CA SER A 39 4.03 -9.80 4.08
C SER A 39 2.66 -9.22 4.41
N ILE A 40 2.11 -8.35 3.58
CA ILE A 40 0.79 -7.74 3.81
C ILE A 40 -0.32 -8.76 3.56
N ASP A 41 -1.22 -8.90 4.52
CA ASP A 41 -2.37 -9.80 4.39
C ASP A 41 -3.36 -9.32 3.30
N PRO A 42 -4.08 -10.24 2.62
CA PRO A 42 -4.94 -9.88 1.47
C PRO A 42 -6.05 -8.87 1.80
N ASP A 43 -6.64 -8.95 3.00
CA ASP A 43 -7.71 -8.03 3.42
C ASP A 43 -7.17 -6.61 3.61
N SER A 44 -6.02 -6.49 4.28
CA SER A 44 -5.32 -5.21 4.43
C SER A 44 -4.83 -4.67 3.09
N TRP A 45 -4.34 -5.53 2.18
CA TRP A 45 -3.94 -5.12 0.83
C TRP A 45 -5.10 -4.48 0.08
N HIS A 46 -6.25 -5.16 0.02
CA HIS A 46 -7.44 -4.64 -0.66
C HIS A 46 -7.94 -3.33 -0.04
N ALA A 47 -7.87 -3.23 1.29
CA ALA A 47 -8.20 -2.02 2.03
C ALA A 47 -7.24 -0.85 1.75
N ILE A 48 -5.96 -1.12 1.50
CA ILE A 48 -4.95 -0.13 1.07
C ILE A 48 -5.28 0.34 -0.36
N GLU A 49 -5.49 -0.59 -1.29
CA GLU A 49 -5.84 -0.28 -2.69
C GLU A 49 -7.10 0.59 -2.78
N THR A 50 -8.14 0.25 -2.01
CA THR A 50 -9.39 1.02 -1.98
C THR A 50 -9.16 2.46 -1.50
N ARG A 51 -8.31 2.66 -0.49
CA ARG A 51 -8.00 4.00 0.03
C ARG A 51 -7.14 4.81 -0.93
N LEU A 52 -6.16 4.18 -1.58
CA LEU A 52 -5.37 4.83 -2.62
C LEU A 52 -6.26 5.27 -3.80
N ALA A 53 -7.14 4.39 -4.26
CA ALA A 53 -8.10 4.70 -5.32
C ALA A 53 -9.04 5.87 -4.93
N ALA A 54 -9.50 5.91 -3.67
CA ALA A 54 -10.30 7.02 -3.16
C ALA A 54 -9.54 8.36 -3.14
N LEU A 55 -8.21 8.33 -3.07
CA LEU A 55 -7.33 9.50 -3.19
C LEU A 55 -6.94 9.81 -4.65
N GLY A 56 -7.42 9.03 -5.62
CA GLY A 56 -7.13 9.20 -7.04
C GLY A 56 -5.76 8.66 -7.45
N GLY A 57 -5.16 7.76 -6.66
CA GLY A 57 -3.85 7.19 -6.94
C GLY A 57 -3.80 5.67 -6.86
N THR A 58 -2.64 5.13 -7.20
CA THR A 58 -2.32 3.71 -7.18
C THR A 58 -1.06 3.45 -6.38
N LEU A 59 -0.83 2.20 -5.98
CA LEU A 59 0.42 1.82 -5.32
C LEU A 59 1.63 2.01 -6.25
N ALA A 60 1.47 1.82 -7.56
CA ALA A 60 2.53 2.04 -8.53
C ALA A 60 2.98 3.50 -8.59
N GLU A 61 2.05 4.45 -8.52
CA GLU A 61 2.34 5.88 -8.44
C GLU A 61 2.97 6.26 -7.09
N LEU A 62 2.56 5.60 -6.01
CA LEU A 62 3.17 5.78 -4.69
C LEU A 62 4.65 5.33 -4.68
N LEU A 63 4.95 4.23 -5.37
CA LEU A 63 6.30 3.69 -5.50
C LEU A 63 7.15 4.51 -6.50
N ASN A 64 6.53 5.04 -7.55
CA ASN A 64 7.20 5.84 -8.58
C ASN A 64 6.62 7.26 -8.60
N PRO A 65 6.94 8.12 -7.62
CA PRO A 65 6.35 9.46 -7.52
C PRO A 65 6.74 10.41 -8.67
N GLU A 66 7.67 10.00 -9.53
CA GLU A 66 8.17 10.75 -10.68
C GLU A 66 7.33 10.61 -11.96
N THR A 67 6.28 9.76 -11.98
CA THR A 67 5.44 9.52 -13.18
C THR A 67 4.20 10.42 -13.33
N THR A 68 3.95 11.40 -12.46
CA THR A 68 2.87 12.39 -12.67
C THR A 68 3.35 13.53 -13.59
N THR A 69 3.17 13.37 -14.91
CA THR A 69 3.25 14.45 -15.92
C THR A 69 1.87 14.77 -16.47
#